data_AF-A0A2V8XLP4-F1
#
_entry.id   AF-A0A2V8XLP4-F1
#
_cell.length_a   1.000
_cell.length_b   1.000
_cell.length_c   1.000
_cell.angle_alpha   90.00
_cell.angle_beta   90.00
_cell.angle_gamma   90.00
#
_symmetry.space_group_name_H-M   'P 1'
#
loop_
_entity.id
_entity.type
_entity.pdbx_description
1 polymer ?
#
loop_
_entity_poly.entity_id
_entity_poly.type
_entity_poly.pdbx_seq_one_letter_code
_entity_poly.pdbx_strand_id
1 'polypeptide(L)' 'MNFQLIGVNHNSAPIEVRERLAIPESRLPDAMRRLAEHPGVDEGLILCTCNRVEVLAQTKNGAAD' A
#
# COMPACT_ATOMS: atom_id res chain seq x y z
N MET A 1 -4.22 -16.38 -8.60
CA MET A 1 -3.88 -15.59 -7.39
C MET A 1 -2.86 -14.55 -7.82
N ASN A 2 -3.31 -13.32 -8.04
CA ASN A 2 -2.48 -12.24 -8.58
C ASN A 2 -2.21 -11.22 -7.49
N PHE A 3 -0.93 -11.01 -7.19
CA PHE A 3 -0.51 -10.01 -6.23
C PHE A 3 0.00 -8.76 -6.95
N GLN A 4 -0.40 -7.61 -6.46
CA GLN A 4 0.08 -6.31 -6.93
C GLN A 4 0.74 -5.58 -5.78
N LEU A 5 1.97 -5.12 -6.02
CA LEU A 5 2.71 -4.27 -5.12
C LEU A 5 2.72 -2.86 -5.72
N ILE A 6 2.21 -1.89 -4.97
CA ILE A 6 2.18 -0.48 -5.36
C ILE A 6 2.84 0.31 -4.25
N GLY A 7 3.80 1.17 -4.61
CA GLY A 7 4.45 2.04 -3.64
C GLY A 7 5.88 2.39 -4.03
N VAL A 8 6.63 2.84 -3.03
CA VAL A 8 8.02 3.28 -3.21
C VAL A 8 8.91 2.78 -2.08
N ASN A 9 10.20 2.67 -2.37
CA ASN A 9 11.25 2.32 -1.42
C ASN A 9 12.50 3.18 -1.63
N HIS A 10 13.49 3.02 -0.75
CA HIS A 10 14.73 3.80 -0.77
C HIS A 10 15.52 3.73 -2.09
N ASN A 11 15.33 2.71 -2.93
CA ASN A 11 15.97 2.62 -4.24
C ASN A 11 15.24 3.41 -5.32
N SER A 12 13.94 3.67 -5.14
CA SER A 12 13.07 4.31 -6.14
C SER A 12 12.65 5.73 -5.78
N ALA A 13 12.73 6.12 -4.50
CA ALA A 13 12.34 7.45 -4.05
C ALA A 13 13.22 7.95 -2.90
N PRO A 14 13.59 9.25 -2.92
CA PRO A 14 14.32 9.89 -1.83
C PRO A 14 13.45 9.97 -0.56
N ILE A 15 14.07 10.27 0.58
CA ILE A 15 13.41 10.22 1.89
C ILE A 15 12.22 11.18 1.98
N GLU A 16 12.32 12.38 1.40
CA GLU A 16 11.29 13.41 1.45
C GLU A 16 10.00 12.97 0.73
N VAL A 17 10.12 12.17 -0.33
CA VAL A 17 8.96 11.59 -1.02
C VAL A 17 8.31 10.51 -0.15
N ARG A 18 9.11 9.69 0.52
CA ARG A 18 8.63 8.60 1.38
C ARG A 18 7.95 9.12 2.64
N GLU A 19 8.45 10.20 3.23
CA GLU A 19 7.80 10.88 4.36
C GLU A 19 6.43 11.45 4.00
N ARG A 20 6.28 12.00 2.79
CA ARG A 20 4.99 12.50 2.29
C ARG A 20 3.96 11.40 2.06
N LEU A 21 4.41 10.17 1.80
CA LEU A 21 3.55 9.01 1.60
C LEU A 21 3.29 8.23 2.89
N ALA A 22 4.08 8.48 3.95
CA ALA A 22 3.98 7.74 5.20
C ALA A 22 2.57 7.81 5.79
N ILE A 23 2.06 6.67 6.24
CA ILE A 23 0.74 6.55 6.85
C ILE A 23 0.95 6.51 8.37
N PRO A 24 0.50 7.53 9.12
CA PRO A 24 0.58 7.53 10.58
C PRO A 24 -0.23 6.37 11.17
N GLU A 25 0.21 5.81 12.29
CA GLU A 25 -0.49 4.70 12.98
C GLU A 25 -1.96 5.03 13.26
N SER A 26 -2.26 6.28 13.62
CA SER A 26 -3.63 6.74 13.86
C SER A 26 -4.56 6.67 12.64
N ARG A 27 -4.00 6.66 11.43
CA ARG A 27 -4.74 6.55 10.16
C ARG A 27 -4.69 5.14 9.56
N LEU A 28 -3.87 4.25 10.09
CA LEU A 28 -3.67 2.91 9.55
C LEU A 28 -4.97 2.07 9.57
N PRO A 29 -5.82 2.08 10.62
CA PRO A 29 -7.08 1.34 10.61
C PRO A 29 -8.03 1.78 9.48
N ASP A 30 -8.13 3.08 9.23
CA ASP A 30 -8.99 3.60 8.16
C ASP A 30 -8.39 3.32 6.77
N ALA A 31 -7.07 3.41 6.62
CA ALA A 31 -6.39 3.04 5.38
C ALA A 31 -6.57 1.54 5.06
N MET A 32 -6.46 0.67 6.07
CA MET A 32 -6.69 -0.77 5.92
C MET A 32 -8.16 -1.08 5.57
N ARG A 33 -9.13 -0.39 6.20
CA ARG A 33 -10.54 -0.54 5.85
C ARG A 33 -10.80 -0.17 4.39
N ARG A 34 -10.28 0.98 3.95
CA ARG A 34 -10.40 1.44 2.56
C ARG A 34 -9.78 0.46 1.56
N LEU A 35 -8.64 -0.14 1.90
CA LEU A 35 -7.99 -1.14 1.06
C LEU A 35 -8.85 -2.41 0.93
N ALA A 36 -9.41 -2.90 2.04
CA ALA A 36 -10.26 -4.08 2.07
C ALA A 36 -11.61 -3.87 1.36
N GLU A 37 -12.13 -2.64 1.38
CA GLU A 37 -13.36 -2.25 0.67
C GLU A 37 -13.13 -1.89 -0.81
N HIS A 38 -11.87 -1.82 -1.27
CA HIS A 38 -11.56 -1.43 -2.65
C HIS A 38 -12.03 -2.51 -3.64
N PRO A 39 -12.83 -2.14 -4.66
CA PRO A 39 -13.27 -3.09 -5.67
C PRO A 39 -12.09 -3.84 -6.32
N GLY A 40 -12.21 -5.16 -6.38
CA GLY A 40 -11.18 -6.01 -7.00
C GLY A 40 -10.06 -6.43 -6.06
N VAL A 41 -9.99 -5.92 -4.82
CA VAL A 41 -9.08 -6.41 -3.77
C VAL A 41 -9.79 -7.48 -2.93
N ASP A 42 -9.13 -8.62 -2.71
CA ASP A 42 -9.57 -9.66 -1.77
C ASP A 42 -8.96 -9.45 -0.39
N GLU A 43 -7.64 -9.23 -0.38
CA GLU A 43 -6.83 -9.08 0.83
C GLU A 43 -5.71 -8.08 0.54
N GLY A 44 -5.23 -7.40 1.57
CA GLY A 44 -4.18 -6.41 1.43
C GLY A 44 -3.31 -6.26 2.67
N LEU A 45 -2.09 -5.77 2.45
CA LEU A 45 -1.08 -5.45 3.45
C LEU A 45 -0.51 -4.07 3.16
N ILE A 46 -0.50 -3.21 4.16
CA ILE A 46 0.23 -1.93 4.11
C ILE A 46 1.54 -2.09 4.87
N LEU A 47 2.66 -1.83 4.20
CA LEU A 47 4.01 -1.85 4.78
C LEU A 47 4.60 -0.44 4.74
N CYS A 48 4.55 0.25 5.89
CA CYS A 48 5.04 1.61 6.05
C CYS A 48 6.18 1.63 7.08
N THR A 49 7.40 1.99 6.64
CA THR A 49 8.60 2.07 7.47
C THR A 49 9.46 3.26 7.02
N CYS A 50 10.59 3.49 7.68
CA CYS A 50 11.56 4.50 7.26
C CYS A 50 12.28 4.19 5.93
N ASN A 51 12.08 3.01 5.31
CA ASN A 51 12.76 2.62 4.07
C ASN A 51 11.80 2.36 2.89
N ARG A 52 10.49 2.26 3.15
CA ARG A 52 9.47 1.95 2.15
C ARG A 52 8.07 2.33 2.63
N VAL A 53 7.22 2.67 1.66
CA VAL A 53 5.78 2.82 1.83
C VAL A 53 5.14 2.07 0.67
N GLU A 54 4.61 0.88 0.95
CA GLU A 54 4.12 -0.05 -0.07
C GLU A 54 2.79 -0.66 0.37
N VAL A 55 1.92 -0.92 -0.60
CA VAL A 55 0.66 -1.65 -0.48
C VAL A 55 0.76 -2.89 -1.33
N LEU A 56 0.62 -4.06 -0.72
CA LEU A 56 0.51 -5.34 -1.40
C LEU A 56 -0.95 -5.78 -1.37
N ALA A 57 -1.53 -6.09 -2.50
CA ALA A 57 -2.93 -6.52 -2.60
C ALA A 57 -3.06 -7.79 -3.43
N GLN A 58 -3.91 -8.71 -2.97
CA GLN A 58 -4.43 -9.79 -3.81
C GLN A 58 -5.60 -9.26 -4.64
N THR A 59 -5.51 -9.40 -5.95
CA THR A 59 -6.51 -8.89 -6.90
C THR A 59 -7.28 -10.01 -7.59
N LYS A 60 -8.58 -9.80 -7.81
CA LYS A 60 -9.50 -10.76 -8.44
C LYS A 60 -9.24 -10.94 -9.94
N ASN A 61 -8.85 -9.87 -10.65
CA ASN A 61 -8.79 -9.84 -12.13
C ASN A 61 -7.50 -9.26 -12.74
N GLY A 62 -6.35 -9.36 -12.06
CA GLY A 62 -5.05 -9.02 -12.66
C GLY A 62 -4.74 -7.52 -12.78
N ALA A 63 -5.70 -6.65 -12.49
CA ALA A 63 -5.51 -5.25 -12.10
C ALA A 63 -6.65 -4.82 -11.17
N ALA A 64 -6.30 -4.22 -10.03
CA ALA A 64 -7.23 -3.38 -9.29
C ALA A 64 -7.00 -1.97 -9.84
N ASP A 65 -7.94 -1.50 -10.67
CA ASP A 65 -7.94 -0.14 -11.20
C ASP A 65 -8.23 0.90 -10.10
#